data_AF-A0AB38SP04-F1
#
_entry.id   AF-A0AB38SP04-F1
#
_cell.length_a   1.000
_cell.length_b   1.000
_cell.length_c   1.000
_cell.angle_alpha   90.00
_cell.angle_beta   90.00
_cell.angle_gamma   90.00
#
_symmetry.space_group_name_H-M   'P 1'
#
loop_
_entity.id
_entity.type
_entity.pdbx_description
1 polymer ?
#
loop_
_entity_poly.entity_id
_entity_poly.type
_entity_poly.pdbx_seq_one_letter_code
_entity_poly.pdbx_strand_id
1 'polypeptide(L)' 'MKPTKQIKQQALVAERAARETADEFVSRQLKALASGFRAQAKVIKKKKKKGPSRPA' A
#
# COMPACT_ATOMS: atom_id res chain seq x y z
N MET A 1 -16.60 0.73 -3.97
CA MET A 1 -15.41 1.59 -3.71
C MET A 1 -14.27 1.21 -4.65
N LYS A 2 -13.38 2.14 -5.04
CA LYS A 2 -12.24 1.81 -5.91
C LYS A 2 -11.16 1.06 -5.11
N PRO A 3 -10.60 -0.07 -5.59
CA PRO A 3 -9.63 -0.89 -4.83
C PRO A 3 -8.36 -0.11 -4.45
N THR A 4 -7.98 0.88 -5.27
CA THR A 4 -6.87 1.80 -4.97
C THR A 4 -7.10 2.69 -3.75
N LYS A 5 -8.36 2.98 -3.37
CA LYS A 5 -8.66 3.75 -2.15
C LYS A 5 -8.50 2.89 -0.90
N GLN A 6 -8.92 1.63 -0.93
CA GLN A 6 -8.76 0.69 0.19
C GLN A 6 -7.28 0.42 0.48
N ILE A 7 -6.48 0.15 -0.55
CA ILE A 7 -5.03 -0.11 -0.37
C ILE A 7 -4.29 1.14 0.15
N LYS A 8 -4.71 2.34 -0.28
CA LYS A 8 -4.18 3.59 0.31
C LYS A 8 -4.57 3.76 1.77
N GLN A 9 -5.81 3.41 2.15
CA GLN A 9 -6.21 3.42 3.56
C GLN A 9 -5.43 2.40 4.39
N GLN A 10 -5.23 1.18 3.88
CA GLN A 10 -4.41 0.17 4.56
C GLN A 10 -2.97 0.65 4.77
N ALA A 11 -2.38 1.35 3.80
CA ALA A 11 -1.08 1.99 3.96
C ALA A 11 -1.07 3.03 5.10
N LEU A 12 -2.10 3.87 5.19
CA LEU A 12 -2.22 4.89 6.23
C LEU A 12 -2.42 4.28 7.62
N VAL A 13 -3.24 3.23 7.73
CA VAL A 13 -3.46 2.49 8.98
C VAL A 13 -2.15 1.84 9.44
N ALA A 14 -1.40 1.22 8.53
CA ALA A 14 -0.09 0.63 8.83
C ALA A 14 0.93 1.69 9.27
N GLU A 15 0.98 2.86 8.62
CA GLU A 15 1.84 3.97 9.05
C GLU A 15 1.47 4.51 10.43
N ARG A 16 0.17 4.60 10.71
CA ARG A 16 -0.33 5.06 12.01
C ARG A 16 0.02 4.07 13.12
N ALA A 17 -0.24 2.78 12.90
CA ALA A 17 0.14 1.73 13.82
C ALA A 17 1.66 1.69 14.05
N ALA A 18 2.47 1.92 13.00
CA ALA A 18 3.92 2.00 13.13
C ALA A 18 4.40 3.17 14.01
N ARG A 19 3.65 4.26 14.09
CA ARG A 19 3.96 5.43 14.91
C ARG A 19 3.48 5.27 16.35
N GLU A 20 2.35 4.60 16.54
CA GLU A 20 1.74 4.36 17.86
C GLU A 20 2.41 3.18 18.59
N THR A 21 3.12 2.31 17.86
CA THR A 21 3.85 1.18 18.44
C THR A 21 5.19 1.63 19.03
N ALA A 22 5.41 1.31 20.31
CA ALA A 22 6.65 1.59 21.04
C ALA A 22 7.80 0.61 20.70
N ASP A 23 7.47 -0.56 20.16
CA ASP A 23 8.44 -1.56 19.70
C ASP A 23 9.04 -1.17 18.34
N GLU A 24 10.36 -0.97 18.30
CA GLU A 24 11.06 -0.60 17.07
C GLU A 24 10.98 -1.66 15.97
N PHE A 25 11.03 -2.94 16.32
CA PHE A 25 10.98 -4.03 15.36
C PHE A 25 9.60 -4.09 14.70
N VAL A 26 8.54 -4.01 15.49
CA VAL A 26 7.17 -3.97 14.99
C VAL A 26 6.91 -2.68 14.20
N SER A 27 7.42 -1.53 14.65
CA SER A 27 7.36 -0.27 13.90
C SER A 27 8.02 -0.39 12.52
N ARG A 28 9.19 -1.02 12.42
CA ARG A 28 9.89 -1.25 11.15
C ARG A 28 9.10 -2.16 10.22
N GLN A 29 8.51 -3.24 10.74
CA GLN A 29 7.67 -4.13 9.93
C GLN A 29 6.43 -3.41 9.40
N LEU A 30 5.76 -2.62 10.23
CA LEU A 30 4.57 -1.85 9.84
C LEU A 30 4.90 -0.78 8.79
N LYS A 31 6.07 -0.13 8.88
CA LYS A 31 6.59 0.78 7.84
C LYS A 31 6.86 0.07 6.52
N ALA A 32 7.42 -1.15 6.57
CA ALA A 32 7.64 -1.97 5.38
C ALA A 32 6.30 -2.38 4.73
N LEU A 33 5.32 -2.79 5.55
CA LEU A 33 3.97 -3.13 5.13
C LEU A 33 3.27 -1.95 4.44
N ALA A 34 3.32 -0.77 5.05
CA ALA A 34 2.78 0.46 4.46
C ALA A 34 3.42 0.80 3.11
N SER A 35 4.73 0.64 3.01
CA SER A 35 5.48 0.84 1.77
C SER A 35 5.05 -0.15 0.67
N GLY A 36 4.82 -1.42 1.04
CA GLY A 36 4.25 -2.44 0.17
C GLY A 36 2.86 -2.07 -0.36
N PHE A 37 1.96 -1.59 0.50
CA PHE A 37 0.65 -1.11 0.08
C PHE A 37 0.73 0.13 -0.83
N ARG A 38 1.62 1.08 -0.56
CA ARG A 38 1.86 2.22 -1.48
C ARG A 38 2.37 1.75 -2.84
N ALA A 39 3.25 0.75 -2.87
CA ALA A 39 3.75 0.16 -4.11
C ALA A 39 2.62 -0.53 -4.89
N GLN A 40 1.78 -1.34 -4.23
CA GLN A 40 0.63 -1.98 -4.86
C GLN A 40 -0.38 -0.95 -5.40
N ALA A 41 -0.66 0.11 -4.63
CA ALA A 41 -1.54 1.19 -5.10
C ALA A 41 -0.97 1.90 -6.35
N LYS A 42 0.36 2.08 -6.43
CA LYS A 42 1.04 2.61 -7.63
C LYS A 42 0.94 1.64 -8.81
N VAL A 43 1.14 0.33 -8.60
CA VAL A 43 1.02 -0.69 -9.64
C VAL A 43 -0.40 -0.75 -10.18
N ILE A 44 -1.42 -0.74 -9.32
CA ILE A 44 -2.83 -0.75 -9.75
C ILE A 44 -3.17 0.55 -10.49
N LYS A 45 -2.66 1.71 -10.05
CA LYS A 45 -2.83 2.98 -10.78
C LYS A 45 -2.17 2.94 -12.16
N LYS A 46 -0.97 2.34 -12.27
CA LYS A 46 -0.25 2.16 -13.54
C LYS A 46 -0.96 1.13 -14.46
N LYS A 47 -1.39 -0.02 -13.94
CA LYS A 47 -2.18 -1.02 -14.69
C LYS A 47 -3.50 -0.41 -15.18
N LYS A 48 -4.19 0.37 -14.35
CA LYS A 48 -5.40 1.07 -14.76
C LYS A 48 -5.15 2.14 -15.82
N LYS A 49 -3.99 2.80 -15.81
CA LYS A 49 -3.57 3.74 -16.87
C LYS A 49 -3.18 3.05 -18.18
N LYS A 50 -2.72 1.81 -18.13
CA LYS A 50 -2.35 1.03 -19.32
C LYS A 50 -3.51 0.25 -19.95
N GLY A 51 -4.65 0.13 -19.27
CA GLY A 51 -5.75 -0.73 -19.73
C GLY A 51 -5.32 -2.21 -19.85
N PRO A 52 -6.25 -3.15 -20.04
CA PRO A 52 -5.90 -4.52 -20.40
C PRO A 52 -5.47 -4.53 -21.87
N SER A 53 -4.29 -4.00 -22.18
CA SER A 53 -3.63 -4.33 -23.44
C SER A 53 -3.24 -5.81 -23.35
N ARG A 54 -4.05 -6.62 -24.04
CA ARG A 54 -3.97 -8.06 -24.36
C ARG A 54 -2.58 -8.70 -24.32
N PRO A 55 -2.51 -10.03 -24.11
CA PRO A 55 -1.29 -10.79 -24.22
C PRO A 55 -0.80 -10.77 -25.68
N ALA A 56 0.51 -10.79 -25.85
CA ALA A 56 1.19 -11.22 -27.06
C ALA A 56 2.14 -12.34 -26.65
#